data_AF-A0A8J7XKY8-F1
#
_entry.id   AF-A0A8J7XKY8-F1
#
_cell.length_a   1.000
_cell.length_b   1.000
_cell.length_c   1.000
_cell.angle_alpha   90.00
_cell.angle_beta   90.00
_cell.angle_gamma   90.00
#
_symmetry.space_group_name_H-M   'P 1'
#
loop_
_entity.id
_entity.type
_entity.pdbx_description
1 polymer ?
#
loop_
_entity_poly.entity_id
_entity_poly.type
_entity_poly.pdbx_seq_one_letter_code
_entity_poly.pdbx_strand_id
1 'polypeptide(L)'
;MEIYGTATVLAALFNIGIGIYIFTKDPTSQVTRRFLAATGILAFWGVAEALTLLAPTDEIALLSARISYVPFFILPLFLCHLVYHISQGKWRSLRRAARIIPFVLVIPFFTNVFIEGVSYTEFGYNPVYGDLLPYFAVIFLFFIVSSFLFLWSERLKLRLGKIHQIDVMLSGFFISIIFVTFFEFLSPLIGLDLPKIGSIFTVFATIASVHAYFQYSTLIYPELRKQVSTKDALCGALCSLCSSFHSGRCKSCSMEDEEKKTRCKVYMCALEKGVNCLKCTYVFTCELYREYREHCPCFDPFRYLPSGNSYRVESADYALGRCIFREQLIRGDFGLVVSREHPDIFFREWDLERVPLIWLSVTDENKWTINPENLAKLTHIINNFIGRFPISCILFEGFEYLVIHNSFSTTMKAILSIDDEVVRCKSRFILSYDPRTLDKDMLAVVERELKSLPEEYSIAV
;
A
#
# COMPACT_ATOMS: atom_id res chain seq x y z
N MET A 1 -26.03 -31.38 10.17
CA MET A 1 -25.88 -31.40 8.70
C MET A 1 -26.18 -30.04 8.05
N GLU A 2 -27.42 -29.54 8.07
CA GLU A 2 -27.79 -28.30 7.36
C GLU A 2 -26.95 -27.09 7.78
N ILE A 3 -26.60 -26.96 9.06
CA ILE A 3 -25.85 -25.79 9.56
C ILE A 3 -24.45 -25.69 8.93
N TYR A 4 -23.70 -26.80 8.82
CA TYR A 4 -22.33 -26.77 8.27
C TYR A 4 -22.33 -26.65 6.74
N GLY A 5 -23.22 -27.38 6.07
CA GLY A 5 -23.41 -27.25 4.62
C GLY A 5 -23.88 -25.86 4.21
N THR A 6 -24.81 -25.26 4.96
CA THR A 6 -25.25 -23.87 4.70
C THR A 6 -24.14 -22.86 5.00
N ALA A 7 -23.36 -23.05 6.06
CA ALA A 7 -22.27 -22.14 6.40
C ALA A 7 -21.15 -22.14 5.33
N THR A 8 -20.84 -23.29 4.73
CA THR A 8 -19.86 -23.40 3.63
C THR A 8 -20.38 -22.74 2.34
N VAL A 9 -21.68 -22.87 2.03
CA VAL A 9 -22.33 -22.11 0.93
C VAL A 9 -22.28 -20.61 1.20
N LEU A 10 -22.59 -20.15 2.41
CA LEU A 10 -22.53 -18.74 2.78
C LEU A 10 -21.12 -18.18 2.66
N ALA A 11 -20.10 -18.94 3.07
CA ALA A 11 -18.70 -18.56 2.89
C ALA A 11 -18.32 -18.46 1.40
N ALA A 12 -18.79 -19.39 0.57
CA ALA A 12 -18.57 -19.34 -0.88
C ALA A 12 -19.21 -18.10 -1.53
N LEU A 13 -20.48 -17.82 -1.19
CA LEU A 13 -21.22 -16.64 -1.66
C LEU A 13 -20.54 -15.34 -1.20
N PHE A 14 -20.06 -15.29 0.04
CA PHE A 14 -19.31 -14.16 0.56
C PHE A 14 -18.03 -13.92 -0.25
N ASN A 15 -17.21 -14.96 -0.46
CA ASN A 15 -15.95 -14.85 -1.19
C ASN A 15 -16.18 -14.33 -2.62
N ILE A 16 -17.09 -14.95 -3.39
CA ILE A 16 -17.34 -14.52 -4.77
C ILE A 16 -18.00 -13.13 -4.83
N GLY A 17 -18.92 -12.82 -3.93
CA GLY A 17 -19.59 -11.52 -3.88
C GLY A 17 -18.61 -10.37 -3.63
N ILE A 18 -17.70 -10.56 -2.69
CA ILE A 18 -16.61 -9.62 -2.41
C ILE A 18 -15.65 -9.49 -3.60
N GLY A 19 -15.27 -10.60 -4.23
CA GLY A 19 -14.44 -10.62 -5.43
C GLY A 19 -15.05 -9.79 -6.57
N ILE A 20 -16.34 -10.00 -6.84
CA ILE A 20 -17.10 -9.26 -7.86
C ILE A 20 -17.18 -7.78 -7.48
N TYR A 21 -17.51 -7.46 -6.23
CA TYR A 21 -17.61 -6.08 -5.75
C TYR A 21 -16.31 -5.29 -5.95
N ILE A 22 -15.15 -5.86 -5.62
CA ILE A 22 -13.86 -5.18 -5.83
C ILE A 22 -13.55 -5.04 -7.33
N PHE A 23 -13.86 -6.06 -8.13
CA PHE A 23 -13.65 -6.01 -9.58
C PHE A 23 -14.49 -4.93 -10.26
N THR A 24 -15.75 -4.74 -9.86
CA THR A 24 -16.61 -3.69 -10.44
C THR A 24 -16.16 -2.28 -10.10
N LYS A 25 -15.42 -2.08 -8.99
CA LYS A 25 -14.86 -0.78 -8.61
C LYS A 25 -13.65 -0.38 -9.45
N ASP A 26 -12.86 -1.33 -9.95
CA ASP A 26 -11.67 -1.06 -10.76
C ASP A 26 -11.36 -2.28 -11.65
N PRO A 27 -12.08 -2.45 -12.79
CA PRO A 27 -11.95 -3.64 -13.63
C PRO A 27 -10.67 -3.66 -14.47
N THR A 28 -10.03 -2.51 -14.68
CA THR A 28 -8.81 -2.39 -15.51
C THR A 28 -7.57 -2.83 -14.73
N SER A 29 -7.57 -2.68 -13.40
CA SER A 29 -6.48 -3.10 -12.54
C SER A 29 -6.17 -4.60 -12.63
N GLN A 30 -4.87 -4.93 -12.70
CA GLN A 30 -4.43 -6.33 -12.63
C GLN A 30 -4.63 -6.92 -11.24
N VAL A 31 -4.66 -6.10 -10.19
CA VAL A 31 -4.80 -6.54 -8.80
C VAL A 31 -6.21 -7.06 -8.55
N THR A 32 -7.22 -6.30 -8.97
CA THR A 32 -8.65 -6.66 -8.81
C THR A 32 -9.00 -7.91 -9.60
N ARG A 33 -8.49 -8.06 -10.83
CA ARG A 33 -8.64 -9.28 -11.64
C ARG A 33 -8.05 -10.53 -10.97
N ARG A 34 -6.83 -10.42 -10.43
CA ARG A 34 -6.19 -11.53 -9.70
C ARG A 34 -6.92 -11.85 -8.40
N PHE A 35 -7.46 -10.84 -7.72
CA PHE A 35 -8.25 -11.00 -6.52
C PHE A 35 -9.59 -11.70 -6.79
N LEU A 36 -10.29 -11.34 -7.88
CA LEU A 36 -11.49 -12.03 -8.34
C LEU A 36 -11.21 -13.50 -8.65
N ALA A 37 -10.10 -13.79 -9.34
CA ALA A 37 -9.71 -15.17 -9.62
C ALA A 37 -9.44 -15.96 -8.33
N ALA A 38 -8.72 -15.37 -7.37
CA ALA A 38 -8.43 -16.01 -6.08
C ALA A 38 -9.70 -16.29 -5.28
N THR A 39 -10.58 -15.30 -5.14
CA THR A 39 -11.86 -15.46 -4.43
C THR A 39 -12.82 -16.43 -5.13
N GLY A 40 -12.78 -16.51 -6.47
CA GLY A 40 -13.50 -17.53 -7.23
C GLY A 40 -13.04 -18.96 -6.93
N ILE A 41 -11.73 -19.18 -6.77
CA ILE A 41 -11.19 -20.50 -6.36
C ILE A 41 -11.63 -20.87 -4.94
N LEU A 42 -11.64 -19.90 -4.01
CA LEU A 42 -12.14 -20.13 -2.64
C LEU A 42 -13.64 -20.43 -2.62
N ALA A 43 -14.42 -19.73 -3.44
CA ALA A 43 -15.86 -20.00 -3.59
C ALA A 43 -16.12 -21.39 -4.19
N PHE A 44 -15.37 -21.78 -5.21
CA PHE A 44 -15.44 -23.13 -5.79
C PHE A 44 -15.15 -24.21 -4.74
N TRP A 45 -14.15 -24.00 -3.88
CA TRP A 45 -13.87 -24.91 -2.78
C TRP A 45 -15.07 -25.03 -1.83
N GLY A 46 -15.62 -23.90 -1.36
CA GLY A 46 -16.77 -23.93 -0.45
C GLY A 46 -18.02 -24.59 -1.04
N VAL A 47 -18.26 -24.44 -2.35
CA VAL A 47 -19.35 -25.16 -3.03
C VAL A 47 -19.10 -26.67 -3.07
N ALA A 48 -17.89 -27.11 -3.41
CA ALA A 48 -17.55 -28.54 -3.44
C ALA A 48 -17.62 -29.18 -2.05
N GLU A 49 -17.22 -28.44 -1.01
CA GLU A 49 -17.35 -28.86 0.40
C GLU A 49 -18.82 -28.97 0.81
N ALA A 50 -19.65 -27.98 0.47
CA ALA A 50 -21.09 -28.03 0.72
C ALA A 50 -21.77 -29.21 0.02
N LEU A 51 -21.43 -29.47 -1.24
CA LEU A 51 -21.94 -30.61 -2.01
C LEU A 51 -21.54 -31.94 -1.39
N THR A 52 -20.39 -32.01 -0.72
CA THR A 52 -19.97 -33.20 0.04
C THR A 52 -20.85 -33.39 1.27
N LEU A 53 -21.03 -32.34 2.08
CA LEU A 53 -21.79 -32.39 3.34
C LEU A 53 -23.29 -32.62 3.15
N LEU A 54 -23.86 -32.12 2.04
CA LEU A 54 -25.29 -32.16 1.73
C LEU A 54 -25.65 -33.19 0.64
N ALA A 55 -24.71 -34.06 0.25
CA ALA A 55 -24.94 -35.04 -0.79
C ALA A 55 -26.12 -35.96 -0.44
N PRO A 56 -26.98 -36.31 -1.42
CA PRO A 56 -28.08 -37.25 -1.19
C PRO A 56 -27.63 -38.73 -1.25
N THR A 57 -26.44 -39.00 -1.82
CA THR A 57 -25.90 -40.34 -2.03
C THR A 57 -24.38 -40.37 -1.81
N ASP A 58 -23.87 -41.53 -1.43
CA ASP A 58 -22.44 -41.77 -1.18
C ASP A 58 -21.58 -41.50 -2.43
N GLU A 59 -22.10 -41.80 -3.63
CA GLU A 59 -21.41 -41.57 -4.90
C GLU A 59 -21.20 -40.06 -5.16
N ILE A 60 -22.23 -39.25 -4.93
CA ILE A 60 -22.16 -37.80 -5.09
C ILE A 60 -21.25 -37.19 -4.00
N ALA A 61 -21.33 -37.71 -2.77
CA ALA A 61 -20.47 -37.29 -1.67
C ALA A 61 -18.99 -37.56 -1.99
N LEU A 62 -18.66 -38.76 -2.47
CA LEU A 62 -17.30 -39.16 -2.80
C LEU A 62 -16.71 -38.32 -3.95
N LEU A 63 -17.49 -38.10 -5.02
CA LEU A 63 -17.05 -37.26 -6.13
C LEU A 63 -16.81 -35.82 -5.68
N SER A 64 -17.75 -35.25 -4.91
CA SER A 64 -17.65 -33.89 -4.39
C SER A 64 -16.48 -33.72 -3.43
N ALA A 65 -16.22 -34.73 -2.59
CA ALA A 65 -15.08 -34.76 -1.69
C ALA A 65 -13.77 -34.69 -2.48
N ARG A 66 -13.61 -35.50 -3.54
CA ARG A 66 -12.42 -35.48 -4.41
C ARG A 66 -12.24 -34.13 -5.10
N ILE A 67 -13.32 -33.52 -5.58
CA ILE A 67 -13.30 -32.19 -6.22
C ILE A 67 -12.87 -31.10 -5.23
N SER A 68 -13.34 -31.17 -3.97
CA SER A 68 -13.03 -30.16 -2.94
C SER A 68 -11.53 -30.05 -2.62
N TYR A 69 -10.72 -31.05 -2.97
CA TYR A 69 -9.27 -31.02 -2.76
C TYR A 69 -8.47 -30.36 -3.90
N VAL A 70 -9.05 -30.16 -5.08
CA VAL A 70 -8.36 -29.53 -6.23
C VAL A 70 -7.81 -28.13 -5.88
N PRO A 71 -8.53 -27.25 -5.16
CA PRO A 71 -8.03 -25.93 -4.74
C PRO A 71 -6.75 -25.94 -3.90
N PHE A 72 -6.46 -27.01 -3.16
CA PHE A 72 -5.26 -27.13 -2.33
C PHE A 72 -3.97 -27.21 -3.15
N PHE A 73 -4.05 -27.47 -4.45
CA PHE A 73 -2.90 -27.36 -5.36
C PHE A 73 -2.68 -25.94 -5.89
N ILE A 74 -3.78 -25.19 -6.05
CA ILE A 74 -3.76 -23.87 -6.66
C ILE A 74 -3.23 -22.84 -5.66
N LEU A 75 -3.59 -22.95 -4.38
CA LEU A 75 -3.19 -21.99 -3.35
C LEU A 75 -1.66 -21.95 -3.12
N PRO A 76 -0.94 -23.07 -2.90
CA PRO A 76 0.52 -23.05 -2.76
C PRO A 76 1.21 -22.56 -4.03
N LEU A 77 0.69 -22.91 -5.21
CA LEU A 77 1.19 -22.43 -6.49
C LEU A 77 1.08 -20.91 -6.61
N PHE A 78 -0.05 -20.34 -6.21
CA PHE A 78 -0.27 -18.90 -6.20
C PHE A 78 0.70 -18.19 -5.23
N LEU A 79 0.86 -18.68 -4.01
CA LEU A 79 1.78 -18.10 -3.02
C LEU A 79 3.25 -18.20 -3.47
N CYS A 80 3.68 -19.33 -4.02
CA CYS A 80 5.02 -19.49 -4.60
C CYS A 80 5.25 -18.55 -5.79
N HIS A 81 4.23 -18.32 -6.61
CA HIS A 81 4.29 -17.35 -7.71
C HIS A 81 4.47 -15.92 -7.17
N LEU A 82 3.76 -15.57 -6.09
CA LEU A 82 3.89 -14.28 -5.42
C LEU A 82 5.30 -14.09 -4.83
N VAL A 83 5.86 -15.11 -4.15
CA VAL A 83 7.24 -15.11 -3.64
C VAL A 83 8.23 -14.85 -4.77
N TYR A 84 8.08 -15.54 -5.90
CA TYR A 84 8.96 -15.36 -7.06
C TYR A 84 8.96 -13.93 -7.57
N HIS A 85 7.78 -13.29 -7.65
CA HIS A 85 7.65 -11.92 -8.15
C HIS A 85 8.22 -10.90 -7.15
N ILE A 86 7.95 -11.06 -5.85
CA ILE A 86 8.43 -10.15 -4.80
C ILE A 86 9.94 -10.27 -4.63
N SER A 87 10.48 -11.48 -4.66
CA SER A 87 11.92 -11.76 -4.53
C SER A 87 12.74 -11.51 -5.80
N GLN A 88 12.13 -10.89 -6.83
CA GLN A 88 12.76 -10.60 -8.13
C GLN A 88 13.44 -11.84 -8.75
N GLY A 89 12.81 -13.00 -8.61
CA GLY A 89 13.25 -14.24 -9.24
C GLY A 89 14.26 -15.08 -8.46
N LYS A 90 14.65 -14.69 -7.24
CA LYS A 90 15.57 -15.46 -6.38
C LYS A 90 15.10 -16.91 -6.16
N TRP A 91 13.81 -17.11 -5.90
CA TRP A 91 13.24 -18.42 -5.57
C TRP A 91 12.62 -19.16 -6.77
N ARG A 92 13.33 -19.16 -7.91
CA ARG A 92 12.85 -19.79 -9.16
C ARG A 92 12.65 -21.30 -9.07
N SER A 93 13.47 -22.02 -8.30
CA SER A 93 13.40 -23.47 -8.12
C SER A 93 12.13 -23.88 -7.37
N LEU A 94 11.82 -23.18 -6.27
CA LEU A 94 10.61 -23.37 -5.49
C LEU A 94 9.35 -23.21 -6.37
N ARG A 95 9.29 -22.16 -7.19
CA ARG A 95 8.19 -21.95 -8.14
C ARG A 95 8.06 -23.07 -9.17
N ARG A 96 9.19 -23.61 -9.68
CA ARG A 96 9.15 -24.74 -10.63
C ARG A 96 8.63 -26.01 -9.96
N ALA A 97 9.11 -26.33 -8.76
CA ALA A 97 8.65 -27.47 -7.99
C ALA A 97 7.14 -27.39 -7.70
N ALA A 98 6.66 -26.23 -7.24
CA ALA A 98 5.24 -25.97 -6.99
C ALA A 98 4.36 -26.08 -8.25
N ARG A 99 4.93 -25.96 -9.46
CA ARG A 99 4.20 -26.16 -10.72
C ARG A 99 4.10 -27.62 -11.11
N ILE A 100 5.15 -28.41 -10.91
CA ILE A 100 5.22 -29.80 -11.40
C ILE A 100 4.44 -30.73 -10.49
N ILE A 101 4.55 -30.54 -9.18
CA ILE A 101 3.99 -31.45 -8.16
C ILE A 101 2.46 -31.60 -8.26
N PRO A 102 1.66 -30.54 -8.47
CA PRO A 102 0.23 -30.68 -8.72
C PRO A 102 -0.13 -31.59 -9.89
N PHE A 103 0.59 -31.54 -11.02
CA PHE A 103 0.28 -32.38 -12.18
C PHE A 103 0.56 -33.85 -11.92
N VAL A 104 1.56 -34.16 -11.08
CA VAL A 104 1.88 -35.54 -10.68
C VAL A 104 0.87 -36.06 -9.67
N LEU A 105 0.41 -35.21 -8.75
CA LEU A 105 -0.46 -35.60 -7.65
C LEU A 105 -1.96 -35.52 -7.98
N VAL A 106 -2.39 -34.77 -9.00
CA VAL A 106 -3.82 -34.62 -9.33
C VAL A 106 -4.48 -35.94 -9.70
N ILE A 107 -3.77 -36.83 -10.41
CA ILE A 107 -4.35 -38.09 -10.87
C ILE A 107 -4.67 -39.03 -9.70
N PRO A 108 -3.74 -39.28 -8.74
CA PRO A 108 -4.03 -40.04 -7.53
C PRO A 108 -5.25 -39.56 -6.72
N PHE A 109 -5.59 -38.27 -6.76
CA PHE A 109 -6.71 -37.71 -6.00
C PHE A 109 -8.09 -38.16 -6.48
N PHE A 110 -8.20 -38.53 -7.76
CA PHE A 110 -9.42 -39.10 -8.32
C PHE A 110 -9.47 -40.63 -8.20
N THR A 111 -8.51 -41.23 -7.50
CA THR A 111 -8.43 -42.67 -7.23
C THR A 111 -8.68 -42.98 -5.76
N ASN A 112 -8.89 -44.26 -5.47
CA ASN A 112 -9.11 -44.74 -4.11
C ASN A 112 -7.85 -44.61 -3.22
N VAL A 113 -6.67 -44.36 -3.80
CA VAL A 113 -5.41 -44.26 -3.04
C VAL A 113 -5.37 -43.01 -2.15
N PHE A 114 -6.13 -41.96 -2.49
CA PHE A 114 -6.21 -40.72 -1.71
C PHE A 114 -7.48 -40.63 -0.85
N ILE A 115 -8.65 -40.83 -1.46
CA ILE A 115 -9.94 -40.94 -0.75
C ILE A 115 -10.57 -42.27 -1.17
N GLU A 116 -10.57 -43.22 -0.24
CA GLU A 116 -11.06 -44.59 -0.42
C GLU A 116 -12.59 -44.64 -0.53
N GLY A 117 -13.26 -43.80 0.27
CA GLY A 117 -14.71 -43.76 0.35
C GLY A 117 -15.18 -42.58 1.19
N VAL A 118 -16.43 -42.64 1.63
CA VAL A 118 -17.02 -41.67 2.56
C VAL A 118 -17.69 -42.43 3.70
N SER A 119 -17.61 -41.87 4.90
CA SER A 119 -18.36 -42.30 6.07
C SER A 119 -19.37 -41.22 6.44
N TYR A 120 -20.53 -41.65 6.92
CA TYR A 120 -21.56 -40.73 7.35
C TYR A 120 -21.44 -40.49 8.85
N THR A 121 -21.31 -39.22 9.25
CA THR A 121 -21.14 -38.77 10.64
C THR A 121 -22.28 -37.83 11.05
N GLU A 122 -22.33 -37.44 12.34
CA GLU A 122 -23.31 -36.46 12.85
C GLU A 122 -23.23 -35.09 12.12
N PHE A 123 -22.08 -34.80 11.52
CA PHE A 123 -21.82 -33.56 10.79
C PHE A 123 -22.16 -33.63 9.30
N GLY A 124 -22.35 -34.83 8.74
CA GLY A 124 -22.52 -35.10 7.32
C GLY A 124 -21.53 -36.14 6.79
N TYR A 125 -21.37 -36.22 5.47
CA TYR A 125 -20.37 -37.09 4.87
C TYR A 125 -18.96 -36.58 5.12
N ASN A 126 -18.11 -37.45 5.66
CA ASN A 126 -16.67 -37.25 5.80
C ASN A 126 -15.92 -38.25 4.92
N PRO A 127 -14.87 -37.85 4.20
CA PRO A 127 -14.08 -38.78 3.41
C PRO A 127 -13.25 -39.69 4.30
N VAL A 128 -13.19 -40.96 3.89
CA VAL A 128 -12.26 -41.95 4.42
C VAL A 128 -10.99 -41.86 3.57
N TYR A 129 -9.89 -41.50 4.21
CA TYR A 129 -8.63 -41.24 3.53
C TYR A 129 -7.79 -42.51 3.37
N GLY A 130 -7.14 -42.63 2.22
CA GLY A 130 -6.13 -43.65 1.98
C GLY A 130 -4.72 -43.22 2.39
N ASP A 131 -3.76 -44.11 2.14
CA ASP A 131 -2.36 -43.99 2.59
C ASP A 131 -1.63 -42.72 2.08
N LEU A 132 -2.12 -42.07 1.03
CA LEU A 132 -1.47 -40.88 0.45
C LEU A 132 -1.70 -39.58 1.24
N LEU A 133 -2.70 -39.51 2.13
CA LEU A 133 -3.00 -38.29 2.90
C LEU A 133 -1.78 -37.72 3.66
N PRO A 134 -1.05 -38.48 4.50
CA PRO A 134 0.06 -37.92 5.27
C PRO A 134 1.17 -37.34 4.38
N TYR A 135 1.49 -38.01 3.25
CA TYR A 135 2.47 -37.53 2.29
C TYR A 135 2.03 -36.21 1.64
N PHE A 136 0.75 -36.12 1.25
CA PHE A 136 0.20 -34.90 0.70
C PHE A 136 0.21 -33.75 1.73
N ALA A 137 -0.21 -34.02 2.97
CA ALA A 137 -0.23 -33.02 4.04
C ALA A 137 1.17 -32.44 4.28
N VAL A 138 2.22 -33.28 4.30
CA VAL A 138 3.62 -32.83 4.44
C VAL A 138 4.04 -31.96 3.26
N ILE A 139 3.74 -32.36 2.02
CA ILE A 139 4.09 -31.58 0.82
C ILE A 139 3.36 -30.23 0.82
N PHE A 140 2.06 -30.23 1.13
CA PHE A 140 1.24 -29.04 1.22
C PHE A 140 1.80 -28.06 2.27
N LEU A 141 2.06 -28.55 3.49
CA LEU A 141 2.63 -27.75 4.57
C LEU A 141 4.01 -27.20 4.22
N PHE A 142 4.87 -28.00 3.58
CA PHE A 142 6.18 -27.53 3.13
C PHE A 142 6.06 -26.31 2.21
N PHE A 143 5.18 -26.36 1.20
CA PHE A 143 5.02 -25.24 0.28
C PHE A 143 4.37 -24.02 0.93
N ILE A 144 3.36 -24.23 1.77
CA ILE A 144 2.69 -23.16 2.49
C ILE A 144 3.66 -22.46 3.43
N VAL A 145 4.31 -23.20 4.34
CA VAL A 145 5.24 -22.65 5.33
C VAL A 145 6.42 -21.97 4.64
N SER A 146 7.03 -22.61 3.64
CA SER A 146 8.13 -22.00 2.88
C SER A 146 7.69 -20.71 2.18
N SER A 147 6.51 -20.69 1.57
CA SER A 147 5.99 -19.49 0.92
C SER A 147 5.78 -18.36 1.93
N PHE A 148 5.21 -18.66 3.09
CA PHE A 148 5.02 -17.68 4.17
C PHE A 148 6.33 -17.13 4.70
N LEU A 149 7.29 -17.99 5.02
CA LEU A 149 8.60 -17.59 5.52
C LEU A 149 9.33 -16.70 4.50
N PHE A 150 9.26 -17.04 3.21
CA PHE A 150 9.89 -16.22 2.18
C PHE A 150 9.16 -14.90 1.95
N LEU A 151 7.83 -14.88 1.87
CA LEU A 151 7.05 -13.64 1.80
C LEU A 151 7.37 -12.75 3.00
N TRP A 152 7.42 -13.34 4.19
CA TRP A 152 7.76 -12.63 5.42
C TRP A 152 9.17 -12.04 5.33
N SER A 153 10.18 -12.83 4.95
CA SER A 153 11.57 -12.37 4.87
C SER A 153 11.79 -11.27 3.82
N GLU A 154 11.06 -11.34 2.70
CA GLU A 154 11.25 -10.44 1.56
C GLU A 154 10.35 -9.19 1.64
N ARG A 155 9.33 -9.16 2.52
CA ARG A 155 8.38 -8.03 2.60
C ARG A 155 9.05 -6.70 2.93
N LEU A 156 10.12 -6.70 3.74
CA LEU A 156 10.83 -5.47 4.12
C LEU A 156 11.52 -4.79 2.93
N LYS A 157 11.69 -5.49 1.81
CA LYS A 157 12.22 -4.92 0.56
C LYS A 157 11.16 -4.20 -0.25
N LEU A 158 9.88 -4.36 0.09
CA LEU A 158 8.80 -3.67 -0.58
C LEU A 158 8.72 -2.22 -0.10
N ARG A 159 8.21 -1.33 -0.96
CA ARG A 159 7.98 0.07 -0.57
C ARG A 159 7.07 0.11 0.65
N LEU A 160 7.36 0.98 1.63
CA LEU A 160 6.70 0.99 2.95
C LEU A 160 5.17 0.93 2.93
N GLY A 161 4.54 1.45 1.90
CA GLY A 161 3.09 1.34 1.74
C GLY A 161 2.56 -0.02 1.37
N LYS A 162 3.31 -0.75 0.55
CA LYS A 162 3.02 -2.13 0.23
C LYS A 162 3.33 -3.06 1.40
N ILE A 163 4.26 -2.69 2.30
CA ILE A 163 4.60 -3.51 3.48
C ILE A 163 3.38 -3.69 4.37
N HIS A 164 2.75 -2.61 4.83
CA HIS A 164 1.60 -2.69 5.75
C HIS A 164 0.39 -3.38 5.11
N GLN A 165 0.16 -3.11 3.81
CA GLN A 165 -0.85 -3.82 3.03
C GLN A 165 -0.61 -5.34 3.05
N ILE A 166 0.64 -5.74 2.83
CA ILE A 166 1.02 -7.16 2.79
C ILE A 166 1.04 -7.77 4.19
N ASP A 167 1.42 -7.04 5.23
CA ASP A 167 1.40 -7.54 6.61
C ASP A 167 -0.02 -7.91 7.05
N VAL A 168 -1.01 -7.05 6.77
CA VAL A 168 -2.43 -7.33 7.07
C VAL A 168 -2.95 -8.50 6.23
N MET A 169 -2.58 -8.58 4.95
CA MET A 169 -2.95 -9.74 4.12
C MET A 169 -2.34 -11.03 4.67
N LEU A 170 -1.03 -11.04 4.94
CA LEU A 170 -0.31 -12.20 5.44
C LEU A 170 -0.86 -12.67 6.79
N SER A 171 -1.21 -11.78 7.71
CA SER A 171 -1.81 -12.17 8.99
C SER A 171 -3.16 -12.86 8.80
N GLY A 172 -4.02 -12.33 7.92
CA GLY A 172 -5.30 -12.95 7.57
C GLY A 172 -5.14 -14.34 6.95
N PHE A 173 -4.25 -14.48 5.96
CA PHE A 173 -3.98 -15.78 5.36
C PHE A 173 -3.36 -16.78 6.35
N PHE A 174 -2.48 -16.33 7.26
CA PHE A 174 -1.88 -17.17 8.29
C PHE A 174 -2.94 -17.76 9.22
N ILE A 175 -3.87 -16.92 9.71
CA ILE A 175 -5.00 -17.36 10.54
C ILE A 175 -5.85 -18.39 9.79
N SER A 176 -6.25 -18.09 8.54
CA SER A 176 -7.04 -19.02 7.73
C SER A 176 -6.33 -20.37 7.55
N ILE A 177 -5.04 -20.36 7.24
CA ILE A 177 -4.25 -21.57 6.98
C ILE A 177 -4.11 -22.45 8.21
N ILE A 178 -3.97 -21.87 9.41
CA ILE A 178 -3.94 -22.65 10.65
C ILE A 178 -5.24 -23.45 10.80
N PHE A 179 -6.39 -22.79 10.66
CA PHE A 179 -7.69 -23.46 10.80
C PHE A 179 -7.94 -24.47 9.69
N VAL A 180 -7.64 -24.12 8.44
CA VAL A 180 -7.74 -25.06 7.31
C VAL A 180 -6.89 -26.30 7.55
N THR A 181 -5.63 -26.11 7.97
CA THR A 181 -4.73 -27.24 8.27
C THR A 181 -5.30 -28.11 9.37
N PHE A 182 -5.84 -27.50 10.42
CA PHE A 182 -6.39 -28.21 11.56
C PHE A 182 -7.60 -29.07 11.17
N PHE A 183 -8.59 -28.50 10.51
CA PHE A 183 -9.86 -29.17 10.18
C PHE A 183 -9.78 -30.11 8.97
N GLU A 184 -8.89 -29.87 8.00
CA GLU A 184 -8.84 -30.65 6.75
C GLU A 184 -7.74 -31.71 6.73
N PHE A 185 -6.69 -31.55 7.54
CA PHE A 185 -5.52 -32.43 7.53
C PHE A 185 -5.14 -32.97 8.91
N LEU A 186 -5.09 -32.12 9.94
CA LEU A 186 -4.64 -32.59 11.25
C LEU A 186 -5.70 -33.47 11.90
N SER A 187 -6.97 -33.06 11.91
CA SER A 187 -8.04 -33.82 12.56
C SER A 187 -8.17 -35.25 12.03
N PRO A 188 -8.13 -35.55 10.71
CA PRO A 188 -8.22 -36.93 10.26
C PRO A 188 -6.96 -37.75 10.59
N LEU A 189 -5.78 -37.12 10.61
CA LEU A 189 -4.52 -37.80 10.92
C LEU A 189 -4.41 -38.23 12.40
N ILE A 190 -5.08 -37.52 13.30
CA ILE A 190 -5.12 -37.84 14.73
C ILE A 190 -6.41 -38.58 15.14
N GLY A 191 -7.26 -38.95 14.18
CA GLY A 191 -8.51 -39.68 14.43
C GLY A 191 -9.60 -38.84 15.09
N LEU A 192 -9.60 -37.52 14.90
CA LEU A 192 -10.71 -36.65 15.32
C LEU A 192 -11.71 -36.49 14.17
N ASP A 193 -12.93 -36.96 14.38
CA ASP A 193 -14.06 -36.84 13.44
C ASP A 193 -14.69 -35.43 13.47
N LEU A 194 -13.91 -34.41 13.12
CA LEU A 194 -14.40 -33.04 13.00
C LEU A 194 -15.13 -32.81 11.67
N PRO A 195 -16.04 -31.81 11.61
CA PRO A 195 -16.69 -31.42 10.35
C PRO A 195 -15.70 -30.83 9.35
N LYS A 196 -15.92 -31.11 8.06
CA LYS A 196 -15.23 -30.42 6.96
C LYS A 196 -15.76 -29.02 6.74
N ILE A 197 -15.12 -28.06 7.39
CA ILE A 197 -15.49 -26.65 7.33
C ILE A 197 -14.27 -25.76 7.04
N GLY A 198 -13.22 -26.31 6.42
CA GLY A 198 -12.01 -25.57 6.07
C GLY A 198 -12.33 -24.33 5.23
N SER A 199 -13.29 -24.43 4.31
CA SER A 199 -13.68 -23.32 3.43
C SER A 199 -14.24 -22.11 4.19
N ILE A 200 -14.86 -22.28 5.36
CA ILE A 200 -15.41 -21.18 6.17
C ILE A 200 -14.30 -20.23 6.62
N PHE A 201 -13.14 -20.79 7.00
CA PHE A 201 -12.03 -20.01 7.52
C PHE A 201 -11.34 -19.15 6.45
N THR A 202 -11.64 -19.36 5.16
CA THR A 202 -11.15 -18.51 4.06
C THR A 202 -11.70 -17.08 4.12
N VAL A 203 -12.84 -16.89 4.79
CA VAL A 203 -13.47 -15.57 5.00
C VAL A 203 -12.51 -14.62 5.74
N PHE A 204 -11.71 -15.11 6.69
CA PHE A 204 -10.72 -14.28 7.39
C PHE A 204 -9.68 -13.69 6.43
N ALA A 205 -9.11 -14.51 5.54
CA ALA A 205 -8.16 -14.07 4.52
C ALA A 205 -8.80 -13.08 3.54
N THR A 206 -10.06 -13.30 3.16
CA THR A 206 -10.80 -12.40 2.27
C THR A 206 -11.08 -11.05 2.92
N ILE A 207 -11.57 -11.01 4.17
CA ILE A 207 -11.81 -9.77 4.92
C ILE A 207 -10.49 -9.00 5.10
N ALA A 208 -9.43 -9.67 5.52
CA ALA A 208 -8.12 -9.04 5.69
C ALA A 208 -7.60 -8.44 4.38
N SER A 209 -7.79 -9.17 3.26
CA SER A 209 -7.38 -8.70 1.94
C SER A 209 -8.20 -7.51 1.43
N VAL A 210 -9.51 -7.50 1.68
CA VAL A 210 -10.40 -6.37 1.35
C VAL A 210 -10.03 -5.14 2.17
N HIS A 211 -9.86 -5.32 3.48
CA HIS A 211 -9.45 -4.23 4.36
C HIS A 211 -8.10 -3.66 3.94
N ALA A 212 -7.12 -4.53 3.66
CA ALA A 212 -5.83 -4.10 3.14
C ALA A 212 -5.93 -3.41 1.77
N TYR A 213 -6.81 -3.88 0.88
CA TYR A 213 -7.04 -3.24 -0.40
C TYR A 213 -7.61 -1.84 -0.23
N PHE A 214 -8.71 -1.65 0.52
CA PHE A 214 -9.33 -0.32 0.66
C PHE A 214 -8.49 0.64 1.49
N GLN A 215 -7.94 0.17 2.61
CA GLN A 215 -7.13 1.01 3.51
C GLN A 215 -5.87 1.52 2.81
N TYR A 216 -5.18 0.66 2.05
CA TYR A 216 -3.88 0.98 1.44
C TYR A 216 -3.94 1.32 -0.05
N SER A 217 -5.09 1.17 -0.71
CA SER A 217 -5.26 1.66 -2.08
C SER A 217 -5.31 3.18 -2.11
N THR A 218 -6.05 3.86 -1.23
CA THR A 218 -6.16 5.32 -1.25
C THR A 218 -4.89 6.05 -0.81
N LEU A 219 -3.92 5.33 -0.25
CA LEU A 219 -2.71 5.89 0.33
C LEU A 219 -1.66 6.20 -0.72
N ILE A 220 -1.32 7.48 -0.83
CA ILE A 220 -0.20 7.98 -1.62
C ILE A 220 1.09 7.74 -0.83
N TYR A 221 2.07 7.09 -1.46
CA TYR A 221 3.42 6.98 -0.90
C TYR A 221 4.39 7.76 -1.77
N PRO A 222 5.11 8.75 -1.21
CA PRO A 222 6.17 9.43 -1.91
C PRO A 222 7.30 8.45 -2.20
N GLU A 223 7.86 8.52 -3.40
CA GLU A 223 9.08 7.79 -3.72
C GLU A 223 10.27 8.53 -3.14
N LEU A 224 11.03 7.86 -2.26
CA LEU A 224 12.32 8.37 -1.80
C LEU A 224 13.29 8.34 -2.97
N ARG A 225 13.87 9.50 -3.26
CA ARG A 225 14.84 9.64 -4.35
C ARG A 225 16.10 8.86 -4.09
N LYS A 226 16.60 8.21 -5.14
CA LYS A 226 17.90 7.53 -5.08
C LYS A 226 19.02 8.56 -5.02
N GLN A 227 19.74 8.54 -3.91
CA GLN A 227 21.00 9.24 -3.72
C GLN A 227 22.06 8.75 -4.72
N VAL A 228 22.67 9.67 -5.47
CA VAL A 228 23.63 9.39 -6.56
C VAL A 228 25.04 9.15 -6.02
N SER A 229 25.33 9.47 -4.75
CA SER A 229 26.69 9.36 -4.18
C SER A 229 26.69 8.88 -2.72
N THR A 230 27.74 8.14 -2.35
CA THR A 230 27.98 7.72 -0.96
C THR A 230 28.42 8.87 -0.03
N LYS A 231 28.61 10.08 -0.56
CA LYS A 231 28.96 11.30 0.19
C LYS A 231 27.74 12.17 0.56
N ASP A 232 26.51 11.69 0.32
CA ASP A 232 25.29 12.50 0.45
C ASP A 232 24.92 12.82 1.92
N ALA A 233 24.40 14.03 2.13
CA ALA A 233 24.21 14.63 3.45
C ALA A 233 23.32 13.80 4.39
N LEU A 234 23.71 13.79 5.65
CA LEU A 234 23.01 13.12 6.74
C LEU A 234 21.77 13.90 7.23
N CYS A 235 21.55 15.12 6.69
CA CYS A 235 20.33 15.90 6.90
C CYS A 235 19.15 15.47 6.02
N GLY A 236 19.34 14.49 5.12
CA GLY A 236 18.30 13.99 4.22
C GLY A 236 18.19 14.74 2.88
N ALA A 237 19.05 15.72 2.61
CA ALA A 237 19.08 16.43 1.34
C ALA A 237 19.81 15.66 0.23
N LEU A 238 19.38 15.85 -1.02
CA LEU A 238 20.10 15.42 -2.22
C LEU A 238 21.18 16.44 -2.56
N CYS A 239 22.38 16.21 -2.02
CA CYS A 239 23.54 17.08 -2.26
C CYS A 239 23.83 17.31 -3.75
N SER A 240 23.67 16.28 -4.58
CA SER A 240 23.87 16.38 -6.04
C SER A 240 23.00 17.42 -6.72
N LEU A 241 21.85 17.80 -6.13
CA LEU A 241 20.90 18.76 -6.69
C LEU A 241 20.72 20.02 -5.81
N CYS A 242 21.31 20.03 -4.61
CA CYS A 242 21.13 21.11 -3.65
C CYS A 242 21.90 22.37 -4.09
N SER A 243 21.14 23.44 -4.34
CA SER A 243 21.67 24.76 -4.72
C SER A 243 22.71 25.28 -3.71
N SER A 244 22.43 25.15 -2.42
CA SER A 244 23.36 25.54 -1.35
C SER A 244 24.63 24.70 -1.27
N PHE A 245 24.58 23.42 -1.67
CA PHE A 245 25.76 22.56 -1.76
C PHE A 245 26.68 23.02 -2.89
N HIS A 246 26.14 23.19 -4.09
CA HIS A 246 26.90 23.66 -5.26
C HIS A 246 27.44 25.08 -5.06
N SER A 247 26.72 25.93 -4.33
CA SER A 247 27.17 27.29 -4.03
C SER A 247 28.14 27.38 -2.85
N GLY A 248 28.58 26.26 -2.25
CA GLY A 248 29.49 26.24 -1.11
C GLY A 248 28.94 26.85 0.19
N ARG A 249 27.63 27.18 0.26
CA ARG A 249 26.97 27.75 1.45
C ARG A 249 26.51 26.69 2.43
N CYS A 250 26.43 25.44 1.98
CA CYS A 250 25.94 24.33 2.78
C CYS A 250 26.84 24.07 4.00
N LYS A 251 26.32 24.41 5.19
CA LYS A 251 26.94 24.13 6.49
C LYS A 251 27.11 22.63 6.77
N SER A 252 26.45 21.77 5.98
CA SER A 252 26.56 20.31 6.05
C SER A 252 27.84 19.76 5.40
N CYS A 253 28.45 20.48 4.44
CA CYS A 253 29.60 19.97 3.67
C CYS A 253 30.97 20.54 4.10
N SER A 254 31.01 21.66 4.82
CA SER A 254 32.24 22.14 5.48
C SER A 254 32.53 21.29 6.71
N MET A 255 32.98 20.06 6.46
CA MET A 255 33.17 18.98 7.43
C MET A 255 34.52 19.08 8.17
N GLU A 256 34.57 19.86 9.25
CA GLU A 256 35.65 19.78 10.26
C GLU A 256 35.15 19.87 11.72
N ASP A 257 33.87 20.18 11.95
CA ASP A 257 33.33 20.45 13.29
C ASP A 257 32.50 19.27 13.84
N GLU A 258 33.17 18.34 14.53
CA GLU A 258 32.55 17.17 15.19
C GLU A 258 31.56 17.55 16.31
N GLU A 259 31.72 18.72 16.92
CA GLU A 259 30.82 19.21 17.97
C GLU A 259 29.43 19.53 17.40
N LYS A 260 29.36 20.11 16.19
CA LYS A 260 28.07 20.33 15.52
C LYS A 260 27.34 19.03 15.17
N LYS A 261 28.09 17.98 14.78
CA LYS A 261 27.51 16.68 14.38
C LYS A 261 26.87 15.96 15.56
N THR A 262 27.57 15.89 16.70
CA THR A 262 27.07 15.22 17.91
C THR A 262 25.81 15.86 18.47
N ARG A 263 25.57 17.15 18.22
CA ARG A 263 24.32 17.86 18.60
C ARG A 263 23.14 17.58 17.66
N CYS A 264 23.35 17.09 16.44
CA CYS A 264 22.25 16.79 15.53
C CYS A 264 21.67 15.38 15.81
N LYS A 265 20.48 15.32 16.42
CA LYS A 265 19.83 14.03 16.76
C LYS A 265 19.57 13.14 15.54
N VAL A 266 19.20 13.75 14.41
CA VAL A 266 18.97 13.03 13.14
C VAL A 266 20.26 12.35 12.65
N TYR A 267 21.38 13.08 12.73
CA TYR A 267 22.71 12.56 12.40
C TYR A 267 23.11 11.40 13.32
N MET A 268 22.96 11.55 14.63
CA MET A 268 23.34 10.51 15.60
C MET A 268 22.54 9.21 15.39
N CYS A 269 21.23 9.32 15.17
CA CYS A 269 20.39 8.17 14.86
C CYS A 269 20.81 7.46 13.56
N ALA A 270 21.12 8.23 12.50
CA ALA A 270 21.60 7.69 11.24
C ALA A 270 22.96 6.98 11.39
N LEU A 271 23.87 7.57 12.16
CA LEU A 271 25.20 7.03 12.46
C LEU A 271 25.11 5.71 13.25
N GLU A 272 24.35 5.69 14.35
CA GLU A 272 24.13 4.50 15.18
C GLU A 272 23.56 3.33 14.38
N LYS A 273 22.64 3.62 13.44
CA LYS A 273 22.00 2.61 12.59
C LYS A 273 22.82 2.26 11.34
N GLY A 274 23.93 2.94 11.09
CA GLY A 274 24.73 2.77 9.87
C GLY A 274 23.95 3.01 8.57
N VAL A 275 22.93 3.89 8.59
CA VAL A 275 22.04 4.13 7.45
C VAL A 275 21.72 5.62 7.29
N ASN A 276 21.66 6.12 6.04
CA ASN A 276 21.14 7.47 5.78
C ASN A 276 19.61 7.48 5.96
N CYS A 277 19.03 8.56 6.49
CA CYS A 277 17.57 8.75 6.57
C CYS A 277 16.84 8.44 5.26
N LEU A 278 17.36 8.84 4.09
CA LEU A 278 16.74 8.54 2.79
C LEU A 278 16.76 7.05 2.41
N LYS A 279 17.62 6.25 3.04
CA LYS A 279 17.68 4.78 2.89
C LYS A 279 17.07 4.03 4.08
N CYS A 280 16.59 4.76 5.09
CA CYS A 280 16.03 4.19 6.30
C CYS A 280 14.61 3.70 6.05
N THR A 281 14.34 2.43 6.37
CA THR A 281 13.02 1.81 6.23
C THR A 281 11.96 2.40 7.16
N TYR A 282 12.32 3.28 8.08
CA TYR A 282 11.38 3.89 9.03
C TYR A 282 11.15 5.38 8.77
N VAL A 283 11.81 5.97 7.76
CA VAL A 283 11.80 7.44 7.57
C VAL A 283 10.40 8.00 7.31
N PHE A 284 9.51 7.25 6.67
CA PHE A 284 8.15 7.71 6.38
C PHE A 284 7.25 7.89 7.60
N THR A 285 7.64 7.41 8.79
CA THR A 285 6.87 7.58 10.04
C THR A 285 7.79 7.96 11.20
N CYS A 286 8.93 8.59 10.89
CA CYS A 286 9.97 8.88 11.88
C CYS A 286 9.71 10.20 12.59
N GLU A 287 9.24 10.14 13.84
CA GLU A 287 9.04 11.34 14.67
C GLU A 287 10.32 12.10 14.96
N LEU A 288 11.45 11.39 15.11
CA LEU A 288 12.75 12.04 15.29
C LEU A 288 13.12 12.90 14.08
N TYR A 289 12.83 12.43 12.86
CA TYR A 289 13.03 13.20 11.64
C TYR A 289 12.05 14.39 11.59
N ARG A 290 10.78 14.17 11.95
CA ARG A 290 9.74 15.21 12.01
C ARG A 290 10.12 16.38 12.91
N GLU A 291 10.63 16.07 14.10
CA GLU A 291 10.86 17.06 15.14
C GLU A 291 12.23 17.74 15.04
N TYR A 292 13.29 16.99 14.71
CA TYR A 292 14.67 17.46 14.87
C TYR A 292 15.41 17.81 13.58
N ARG A 293 14.85 17.54 12.39
CA ARG A 293 15.55 17.84 11.13
C ARG A 293 15.84 19.33 10.98
N GLU A 294 14.86 20.19 11.26
CA GLU A 294 14.99 21.65 11.14
C GLU A 294 15.80 22.27 12.28
N HIS A 295 15.87 21.57 13.43
CA HIS A 295 16.73 21.94 14.55
C HIS A 295 18.18 21.46 14.38
N CYS A 296 18.48 20.71 13.33
CA CYS A 296 19.83 20.21 13.11
C CYS A 296 20.78 21.39 12.88
N PRO A 297 21.91 21.48 13.63
CA PRO A 297 22.91 22.54 13.41
C PRO A 297 23.48 22.58 11.99
N CYS A 298 23.38 21.46 11.27
CA CYS A 298 23.83 21.30 9.88
C CYS A 298 22.75 21.67 8.85
N PHE A 299 21.57 22.13 9.30
CA PHE A 299 20.49 22.59 8.43
C PHE A 299 20.86 23.94 7.81
N ASP A 300 20.68 24.07 6.50
CA ASP A 300 20.94 25.31 5.77
C ASP A 300 19.63 26.12 5.61
N PRO A 301 19.55 27.35 6.15
CA PRO A 301 18.34 28.16 6.09
C PRO A 301 18.12 28.90 4.76
N PHE A 302 19.03 28.84 3.79
CA PHE A 302 18.88 29.60 2.54
C PHE A 302 17.77 29.06 1.65
N ARG A 303 16.79 29.87 1.23
CA ARG A 303 15.63 29.39 0.44
C ARG A 303 15.01 28.16 1.09
N TYR A 304 14.62 28.37 2.34
CA TYR A 304 13.95 27.40 3.17
C TYR A 304 12.59 27.97 3.56
N LEU A 305 11.54 27.16 3.48
CA LEU A 305 10.25 27.53 4.05
C LEU A 305 10.14 26.95 5.46
N PRO A 306 9.91 27.74 6.51
CA PRO A 306 9.59 27.21 7.83
C PRO A 306 8.41 26.22 7.81
N SER A 307 8.55 25.06 8.45
CA SER A 307 7.45 24.10 8.58
C SER A 307 6.36 24.59 9.52
N GLY A 308 5.20 23.94 9.47
CA GLY A 308 4.00 24.31 10.22
C GLY A 308 3.31 25.55 9.65
N ASN A 309 3.48 25.83 8.36
CA ASN A 309 2.95 27.03 7.72
C ASN A 309 2.41 26.72 6.32
N SER A 310 1.34 27.42 5.98
CA SER A 310 0.80 27.48 4.63
C SER A 310 1.16 28.80 3.96
N TYR A 311 1.60 28.72 2.71
CA TYR A 311 2.12 29.82 1.92
C TYR A 311 1.28 30.05 0.68
N ARG A 312 1.11 31.32 0.31
CA ARG A 312 0.53 31.73 -0.97
C ARG A 312 1.62 32.08 -1.98
N VAL A 313 1.43 31.67 -3.22
CA VAL A 313 2.30 31.96 -4.36
C VAL A 313 1.45 32.46 -5.52
N GLU A 314 1.54 33.76 -5.76
CA GLU A 314 0.87 34.42 -6.88
C GLU A 314 1.68 34.15 -8.16
N SER A 315 1.18 33.26 -9.02
CA SER A 315 1.88 32.80 -10.24
C SER A 315 0.85 32.43 -11.30
N ALA A 316 0.90 33.07 -12.47
CA ALA A 316 -0.02 32.76 -13.57
C ALA A 316 0.27 31.40 -14.24
N ASP A 317 1.54 30.98 -14.25
CA ASP A 317 2.06 29.78 -14.90
C ASP A 317 2.46 28.67 -13.90
N TYR A 318 2.23 28.88 -12.61
CA TYR A 318 2.65 28.02 -11.49
C TYR A 318 4.18 27.77 -11.38
N ALA A 319 5.02 28.44 -12.19
CA ALA A 319 6.45 28.16 -12.27
C ALA A 319 7.18 28.43 -10.96
N LEU A 320 6.86 29.55 -10.29
CA LEU A 320 7.45 29.92 -9.01
C LEU A 320 7.09 28.89 -7.92
N GLY A 321 5.82 28.47 -7.86
CA GLY A 321 5.35 27.45 -6.91
C GLY A 321 6.07 26.12 -7.08
N ARG A 322 6.21 25.65 -8.34
CA ARG A 322 6.96 24.44 -8.70
C ARG A 322 8.44 24.53 -8.30
N CYS A 323 9.08 25.67 -8.53
CA CYS A 323 10.47 25.92 -8.16
C CYS A 323 10.69 25.84 -6.63
N ILE A 324 9.83 26.50 -5.85
CA ILE A 324 9.90 26.49 -4.38
C ILE A 324 9.68 25.08 -3.83
N PHE A 325 8.67 24.40 -4.35
CA PHE A 325 8.35 23.02 -4.00
C PHE A 325 9.53 22.09 -4.28
N ARG A 326 10.12 22.18 -5.48
CA ARG A 326 11.32 21.44 -5.89
C ARG A 326 12.48 21.61 -4.89
N GLU A 327 12.76 22.82 -4.44
CA GLU A 327 13.82 23.07 -3.44
C GLU A 327 13.52 22.37 -2.10
N GLN A 328 12.25 22.33 -1.66
CA GLN A 328 11.88 21.60 -0.44
C GLN A 328 12.10 20.09 -0.59
N LEU A 329 11.77 19.51 -1.74
CA LEU A 329 12.00 18.08 -2.01
C LEU A 329 13.48 17.72 -2.04
N ILE A 330 14.30 18.58 -2.65
CA ILE A 330 15.76 18.40 -2.68
C ILE A 330 16.32 18.39 -1.26
N ARG A 331 15.70 19.12 -0.33
CA ARG A 331 16.09 19.13 1.08
C ARG A 331 15.67 17.88 1.85
N GLY A 332 14.81 17.02 1.28
CA GLY A 332 14.33 15.78 1.90
C GLY A 332 12.91 15.86 2.45
N ASP A 333 12.09 16.81 1.98
CA ASP A 333 10.65 16.84 2.26
C ASP A 333 9.91 15.76 1.46
N PHE A 334 8.81 15.25 2.02
CA PHE A 334 7.91 14.35 1.31
C PHE A 334 6.90 15.15 0.48
N GLY A 335 7.01 15.06 -0.84
CA GLY A 335 6.18 15.84 -1.77
C GLY A 335 4.86 15.21 -2.15
N LEU A 336 3.81 16.03 -2.24
CA LEU A 336 2.57 15.75 -2.95
C LEU A 336 2.20 16.95 -3.83
N VAL A 337 1.82 16.70 -5.07
CA VAL A 337 1.31 17.73 -5.98
C VAL A 337 -0.17 17.50 -6.24
N VAL A 338 -0.94 18.57 -6.23
CA VAL A 338 -2.30 18.64 -6.79
C VAL A 338 -2.23 19.55 -8.00
N SER A 339 -2.66 19.09 -9.17
CA SER A 339 -2.66 19.91 -10.38
C SER A 339 -3.82 19.57 -11.30
N ARG A 340 -4.19 20.52 -12.16
CA ARG A 340 -5.13 20.35 -13.27
C ARG A 340 -4.44 19.80 -14.51
N GLU A 341 -3.13 19.92 -14.56
CA GLU A 341 -2.33 19.47 -15.68
C GLU A 341 -2.25 17.95 -15.70
N HIS A 342 -2.46 17.35 -16.87
CA HIS A 342 -2.39 15.90 -17.03
C HIS A 342 -0.98 15.40 -16.65
N PRO A 343 -0.85 14.24 -15.95
CA PRO A 343 0.43 13.73 -15.47
C PRO A 343 1.53 13.65 -16.53
N ASP A 344 1.21 13.22 -17.74
CA ASP A 344 2.18 13.13 -18.84
C ASP A 344 2.68 14.48 -19.35
N ILE A 345 1.96 15.57 -19.08
CA ILE A 345 2.40 16.92 -19.44
C ILE A 345 3.20 17.50 -18.27
N PHE A 346 2.67 17.41 -17.05
CA PHE A 346 3.36 17.83 -15.83
C PHE A 346 4.78 17.23 -15.74
N PHE A 347 4.92 15.93 -16.01
CA PHE A 347 6.22 15.25 -15.94
C PHE A 347 7.15 15.48 -17.14
N ARG A 348 6.72 16.15 -18.22
CA ARG A 348 7.65 16.55 -19.30
C ARG A 348 8.54 17.71 -18.88
N GLU A 349 7.99 18.63 -18.11
CA GLU A 349 8.70 19.84 -17.64
C GLU A 349 9.33 19.65 -16.26
N TRP A 350 8.96 18.57 -15.56
CA TRP A 350 9.49 18.22 -14.25
C TRP A 350 10.87 17.53 -14.35
N ASP A 351 11.92 18.23 -13.93
CA ASP A 351 13.33 17.77 -14.01
C ASP A 351 13.75 16.77 -12.91
N LEU A 352 12.78 16.32 -12.12
CA LEU A 352 12.98 15.58 -10.90
C LEU A 352 12.31 14.19 -11.01
N GLU A 353 12.77 13.18 -10.26
CA GLU A 353 12.05 11.90 -10.15
C GLU A 353 10.57 12.13 -9.80
N ARG A 354 9.71 11.22 -10.31
CA ARG A 354 8.25 11.34 -10.23
C ARG A 354 7.79 11.49 -8.79
N VAL A 355 7.22 12.64 -8.49
CA VAL A 355 6.51 12.91 -7.24
C VAL A 355 5.09 12.38 -7.33
N PRO A 356 4.46 12.00 -6.22
CA PRO A 356 3.02 11.78 -6.25
C PRO A 356 2.26 13.00 -6.76
N LEU A 357 1.37 12.77 -7.72
CA LEU A 357 0.55 13.79 -8.36
C LEU A 357 -0.91 13.35 -8.33
N ILE A 358 -1.76 14.20 -7.76
CA ILE A 358 -3.22 14.13 -7.88
C ILE A 358 -3.62 14.99 -9.06
N TRP A 359 -4.29 14.38 -10.03
CA TRP A 359 -4.81 15.09 -11.19
C TRP A 359 -6.27 15.47 -10.96
N LEU A 360 -6.58 16.75 -11.00
CA LEU A 360 -7.96 17.26 -10.94
C LEU A 360 -8.57 17.16 -12.34
N SER A 361 -9.48 16.20 -12.52
CA SER A 361 -10.22 16.02 -13.78
C SER A 361 -11.62 15.49 -13.52
N VAL A 362 -12.58 15.95 -14.31
CA VAL A 362 -13.97 15.46 -14.31
C VAL A 362 -14.06 14.06 -14.92
N THR A 363 -13.10 13.67 -15.77
CA THR A 363 -13.04 12.32 -16.35
C THR A 363 -12.33 11.38 -15.37
N ASP A 364 -13.07 10.41 -14.82
CA ASP A 364 -12.52 9.37 -13.93
C ASP A 364 -11.71 8.34 -14.76
N GLU A 365 -10.49 8.70 -15.11
CA GLU A 365 -9.61 7.85 -15.93
C GLU A 365 -8.72 6.94 -15.08
N ASN A 366 -8.34 7.36 -13.87
CA ASN A 366 -7.35 6.66 -13.05
C ASN A 366 -7.55 6.87 -11.55
N LYS A 367 -6.90 6.01 -10.76
CA LYS A 367 -6.93 6.01 -9.29
C LYS A 367 -6.45 7.32 -8.63
N TRP A 368 -5.56 8.06 -9.29
CA TRP A 368 -5.03 9.35 -8.82
C TRP A 368 -5.68 10.56 -9.49
N THR A 369 -6.77 10.31 -10.21
CA THR A 369 -7.67 11.35 -10.71
C THR A 369 -8.75 11.62 -9.66
N ILE A 370 -9.01 12.88 -9.37
CA ILE A 370 -10.07 13.30 -8.46
C ILE A 370 -10.95 14.31 -9.18
N ASN A 371 -12.24 13.99 -9.25
CA ASN A 371 -13.24 14.95 -9.68
C ASN A 371 -13.21 16.19 -8.75
N PRO A 372 -13.08 17.41 -9.30
CA PRO A 372 -13.10 18.67 -8.55
C PRO A 372 -14.27 18.81 -7.58
N GLU A 373 -15.43 18.25 -7.90
CA GLU A 373 -16.64 18.28 -7.05
C GLU A 373 -16.50 17.40 -5.81
N ASN A 374 -15.58 16.43 -5.83
CA ASN A 374 -15.28 15.58 -4.69
C ASN A 374 -14.20 16.18 -3.79
N LEU A 375 -14.41 17.43 -3.37
CA LEU A 375 -13.49 18.18 -2.52
C LEU A 375 -13.21 17.45 -1.20
N ALA A 376 -14.22 16.77 -0.62
CA ALA A 376 -14.05 16.00 0.61
C ALA A 376 -13.01 14.89 0.47
N LYS A 377 -13.01 14.14 -0.65
CA LYS A 377 -12.01 13.11 -0.94
C LYS A 377 -10.62 13.72 -1.13
N LEU A 378 -10.52 14.85 -1.84
CA LEU A 378 -9.25 15.56 -2.03
C LEU A 378 -8.64 15.97 -0.69
N THR A 379 -9.40 16.69 0.13
CA THR A 379 -8.98 17.14 1.47
C THR A 379 -8.58 15.97 2.35
N HIS A 380 -9.35 14.87 2.35
CA HIS A 380 -9.02 13.68 3.12
C HIS A 380 -7.69 13.05 2.69
N ILE A 381 -7.42 12.96 1.39
CA ILE A 381 -6.16 12.40 0.87
C ILE A 381 -4.97 13.29 1.26
N ILE A 382 -5.10 14.61 1.15
CA ILE A 382 -4.06 15.57 1.53
C ILE A 382 -3.77 15.49 3.04
N ASN A 383 -4.82 15.52 3.88
CA ASN A 383 -4.66 15.46 5.34
C ASN A 383 -4.04 14.13 5.78
N ASN A 384 -4.45 13.01 5.17
CA ASN A 384 -3.82 11.71 5.43
C ASN A 384 -2.34 11.68 5.02
N PHE A 385 -1.98 12.33 3.91
CA PHE A 385 -0.59 12.44 3.47
C PHE A 385 0.24 13.22 4.50
N ILE A 386 -0.23 14.40 4.91
CA ILE A 386 0.43 15.26 5.91
C ILE A 386 0.59 14.54 7.26
N GLY A 387 -0.49 13.90 7.75
CA GLY A 387 -0.47 13.19 9.02
C GLY A 387 0.54 12.05 9.03
N ARG A 388 0.69 11.37 7.90
CA ARG A 388 1.51 10.17 7.80
C ARG A 388 2.99 10.43 7.65
N PHE A 389 3.40 11.33 6.76
CA PHE A 389 4.81 11.51 6.41
C PHE A 389 5.45 12.67 7.17
N PRO A 390 6.67 12.51 7.72
CA PRO A 390 7.29 13.54 8.53
C PRO A 390 7.86 14.66 7.65
N ILE A 391 7.44 15.90 7.89
CA ILE A 391 7.83 17.07 7.11
C ILE A 391 7.41 16.91 5.64
N SER A 392 6.09 16.89 5.45
CA SER A 392 5.47 16.86 4.13
C SER A 392 5.45 18.25 3.50
N CYS A 393 5.56 18.32 2.18
CA CYS A 393 5.37 19.54 1.41
C CYS A 393 4.31 19.27 0.34
N ILE A 394 3.31 20.15 0.27
CA ILE A 394 2.17 20.01 -0.65
C ILE A 394 2.19 21.21 -1.57
N LEU A 395 2.31 20.97 -2.87
CA LEU A 395 2.09 21.98 -3.89
C LEU A 395 0.67 21.83 -4.42
N PHE A 396 -0.08 22.92 -4.35
CA PHE A 396 -1.47 22.95 -4.76
C PHE A 396 -1.67 23.94 -5.91
N GLU A 397 -1.97 23.41 -7.09
CA GLU A 397 -2.28 24.14 -8.31
C GLU A 397 -3.76 23.91 -8.68
N GLY A 398 -4.42 24.95 -9.21
CA GLY A 398 -5.82 24.85 -9.64
C GLY A 398 -6.84 25.19 -8.56
N PHE A 399 -6.49 26.07 -7.63
CA PHE A 399 -7.43 26.67 -6.67
C PHE A 399 -8.66 27.25 -7.38
N GLU A 400 -8.43 28.00 -8.46
CA GLU A 400 -9.44 28.65 -9.29
C GLU A 400 -10.47 27.65 -9.82
N TYR A 401 -9.98 26.48 -10.21
CA TYR A 401 -10.82 25.43 -10.76
C TYR A 401 -11.71 24.80 -9.70
N LEU A 402 -11.21 24.61 -8.48
CA LEU A 402 -12.06 24.15 -7.38
C LEU A 402 -13.11 25.18 -6.98
N VAL A 403 -12.76 26.47 -6.99
CA VAL A 403 -13.70 27.57 -6.75
C VAL A 403 -14.85 27.54 -7.77
N ILE A 404 -14.55 27.31 -9.05
CA ILE A 404 -15.55 27.17 -10.12
C ILE A 404 -16.51 26.00 -9.84
N HIS A 405 -16.00 24.86 -9.34
CA HIS A 405 -16.81 23.66 -9.11
C HIS A 405 -17.52 23.58 -7.74
N ASN A 406 -17.05 24.28 -6.69
CA ASN A 406 -17.54 24.10 -5.30
C ASN A 406 -17.96 25.39 -4.58
N SER A 407 -17.72 26.57 -5.16
CA SER A 407 -17.71 27.91 -4.52
C SER A 407 -16.44 28.23 -3.72
N PHE A 408 -16.15 29.53 -3.59
CA PHE A 408 -15.01 30.04 -2.84
C PHE A 408 -15.06 29.65 -1.36
N SER A 409 -16.21 29.84 -0.71
CA SER A 409 -16.36 29.56 0.73
C SER A 409 -16.09 28.09 1.08
N THR A 410 -16.57 27.15 0.26
CA THR A 410 -16.36 25.72 0.44
C THR A 410 -14.89 25.35 0.20
N THR A 411 -14.27 25.92 -0.84
CA THR A 411 -12.87 25.69 -1.18
C THR A 411 -11.94 26.22 -0.09
N MET A 412 -12.21 27.42 0.44
CA MET A 412 -11.41 27.98 1.55
C MET A 412 -11.55 27.17 2.83
N LYS A 413 -12.74 26.66 3.18
CA LYS A 413 -12.90 25.74 4.32
C LYS A 413 -12.05 24.48 4.17
N ALA A 414 -11.92 23.94 2.96
CA ALA A 414 -11.04 22.82 2.69
C ALA A 414 -9.56 23.19 2.87
N ILE A 415 -9.14 24.37 2.40
CA ILE A 415 -7.77 24.87 2.61
C ILE A 415 -7.46 25.09 4.08
N LEU A 416 -8.38 25.68 4.85
CA LEU A 416 -8.20 25.87 6.29
C LEU A 416 -8.09 24.53 7.03
N SER A 417 -8.89 23.53 6.64
CA SER A 417 -8.75 22.18 7.19
C SER A 417 -7.38 21.55 6.87
N ILE A 418 -6.79 21.88 5.72
CA ILE A 418 -5.43 21.44 5.38
C ILE A 418 -4.41 22.23 6.20
N ASP A 419 -4.59 23.54 6.38
CA ASP A 419 -3.71 24.38 7.20
C ASP A 419 -3.64 23.91 8.67
N ASP A 420 -4.77 23.58 9.28
CA ASP A 420 -4.83 22.99 10.62
C ASP A 420 -3.93 21.75 10.73
N GLU A 421 -3.98 20.90 9.71
CA GLU A 421 -3.18 19.67 9.62
C GLU A 421 -1.69 19.99 9.38
N VAL A 422 -1.39 20.97 8.54
CA VAL A 422 -0.04 21.47 8.25
C VAL A 422 0.64 21.96 9.52
N VAL A 423 -0.05 22.79 10.32
CA VAL A 423 0.41 23.31 11.61
C VAL A 423 0.65 22.17 12.58
N ARG A 424 -0.33 21.27 12.75
CA ARG A 424 -0.24 20.12 13.67
C ARG A 424 0.96 19.22 13.37
N CYS A 425 1.20 18.94 12.10
CA CYS A 425 2.17 17.94 11.67
C CYS A 425 3.55 18.51 11.29
N LYS A 426 3.78 19.81 11.47
CA LYS A 426 5.00 20.51 11.02
C LYS A 426 5.30 20.23 9.54
N SER A 427 4.29 20.41 8.70
CA SER A 427 4.39 20.25 7.25
C SER A 427 4.36 21.61 6.53
N ARG A 428 4.30 21.62 5.21
CA ARG A 428 4.23 22.84 4.39
C ARG A 428 3.13 22.69 3.36
N PHE A 429 2.35 23.74 3.18
CA PHE A 429 1.40 23.84 2.09
C PHE A 429 1.73 25.07 1.25
N ILE A 430 1.77 24.91 -0.07
CA ILE A 430 2.08 25.95 -1.03
C ILE A 430 0.89 26.04 -1.96
N LEU A 431 0.06 27.07 -1.78
CA LEU A 431 -1.04 27.38 -2.68
C LEU A 431 -0.53 28.27 -3.80
N SER A 432 -0.51 27.74 -5.03
CA SER A 432 -0.20 28.54 -6.21
C SER A 432 -1.48 28.87 -6.98
N TYR A 433 -1.72 30.16 -7.22
CA TYR A 433 -2.89 30.66 -7.93
C TYR A 433 -2.58 31.95 -8.70
N ASP A 434 -3.39 32.24 -9.71
CA ASP A 434 -3.38 33.50 -10.44
C ASP A 434 -4.31 34.51 -9.74
N PRO A 435 -3.77 35.58 -9.11
CA PRO A 435 -4.58 36.53 -8.35
C PRO A 435 -5.60 37.29 -9.22
N ARG A 436 -5.40 37.35 -10.54
CA ARG A 436 -6.31 38.05 -11.47
C ARG A 436 -7.65 37.32 -11.64
N THR A 437 -7.73 36.07 -11.19
CA THR A 437 -8.92 35.23 -11.33
C THR A 437 -9.88 35.35 -10.15
N LEU A 438 -9.48 36.05 -9.09
CA LEU A 438 -10.24 36.23 -7.85
C LEU A 438 -10.66 37.70 -7.70
N ASP A 439 -11.81 37.93 -7.09
CA ASP A 439 -12.22 39.28 -6.69
C ASP A 439 -11.43 39.79 -5.47
N LYS A 440 -11.53 41.09 -5.20
CA LYS A 440 -10.75 41.74 -4.13
C LYS A 440 -11.07 41.19 -2.73
N ASP A 441 -12.32 40.80 -2.49
CA ASP A 441 -12.76 40.31 -1.19
C ASP A 441 -12.23 38.89 -0.96
N MET A 442 -12.28 38.04 -2.00
CA MET A 442 -11.68 36.71 -2.02
C MET A 442 -10.16 36.76 -1.81
N LEU A 443 -9.47 37.67 -2.50
CA LEU A 443 -8.03 37.88 -2.32
C LEU A 443 -7.68 38.27 -0.88
N ALA A 444 -8.41 39.22 -0.30
CA ALA A 444 -8.19 39.67 1.07
C ALA A 444 -8.36 38.54 2.10
N VAL A 445 -9.24 37.57 1.83
CA VAL A 445 -9.38 36.36 2.66
C VAL A 445 -8.14 35.47 2.50
N VAL A 446 -7.71 35.16 1.27
CA VAL A 446 -6.53 34.31 1.02
C VAL A 446 -5.26 34.92 1.64
N GLU A 447 -5.06 36.23 1.50
CA GLU A 447 -3.90 36.95 2.03
C GLU A 447 -3.85 36.97 3.56
N ARG A 448 -5.02 36.95 4.21
CA ARG A 448 -5.14 36.92 5.67
C ARG A 448 -4.83 35.55 6.23
N GLU A 449 -5.32 34.49 5.59
CA GLU A 449 -5.19 33.12 6.09
C GLU A 449 -3.84 32.48 5.74
N LEU A 450 -3.25 32.81 4.58
CA LEU A 450 -2.01 32.20 4.10
C LEU A 450 -0.83 33.17 4.14
N LYS A 451 0.35 32.70 4.55
CA LYS A 451 1.54 33.56 4.65
C LYS A 451 2.12 33.90 3.27
N SER A 452 2.63 35.11 3.11
CA SER A 452 3.47 35.45 1.96
C SER A 452 4.79 34.68 2.02
N LEU A 453 5.44 34.53 0.87
CA LEU A 453 6.77 33.96 0.82
C LEU A 453 7.80 34.82 1.58
N PRO A 454 8.82 34.21 2.21
CA PRO A 454 9.97 34.95 2.73
C PRO A 454 10.69 35.75 1.64
N GLU A 455 11.32 36.87 2.01
CA GLU A 455 11.98 37.79 1.06
C GLU A 455 13.03 37.12 0.16
N GLU A 456 13.65 36.05 0.66
CA GLU A 456 14.66 35.24 -0.02
C GLU A 456 14.15 34.57 -1.31
N TYR A 457 12.82 34.43 -1.44
CA TYR A 457 12.15 33.89 -2.62
C TYR A 457 11.63 34.97 -3.56
N SER A 458 11.45 36.22 -3.12
CA SER A 458 11.01 37.33 -3.97
C SER A 458 12.08 37.89 -4.92
N ILE A 459 13.36 37.51 -4.74
CA ILE A 459 14.49 37.98 -5.56
C ILE A 459 14.73 37.08 -6.79
N ALA A 460 13.98 35.98 -6.94
CA ALA A 460 14.14 35.02 -8.02
C ALA A 460 12.93 35.03 -8.96
N VAL A 461 12.80 36.10 -9.74
CA VAL A 461 11.99 36.14 -10.97
C VAL A 461 12.92 36.45 -12.13
#